data_AF-A0A2E8L597-F1
#
_entry.id   AF-A0A2E8L597-F1
#
_cell.length_a   1.000
_cell.length_b   1.000
_cell.length_c   1.000
_cell.angle_alpha   90.00
_cell.angle_beta   90.00
_cell.angle_gamma   90.00
#
_symmetry.space_group_name_H-M   'P 1'
#
loop_
_entity.id
_entity.type
_entity.pdbx_description
1 polymer ?
#
loop_
_entity_poly.entity_id
_entity_poly.type
_entity_poly.pdbx_seq_one_letter_code
_entity_poly.pdbx_strand_id
1 'polypeptide(L)'
;MRIKLTSISGLFAGLVFLISHPVAIFADGEAGEHVNNMQEHLENYEDEIVWFLDELQKITSAYEGGGSSEYSSDMLIDNWEAVDFHAAIEINYIQIYASIWQGIYGVKASLDSGEDPKSVDIQEAGLQKALWQGLGAVKLAARFQSEGLVGAQGNIDSRSLSPSETLEAIKSELDRALAKSAERLPDEATDIVLGAYLELFEGLEGDLITLDAELVEDLEKDFNVTLPQAISSELALDSLNQVVSQMKSKLDRSKELIQDAEESRRSVF
;
A
#
# COMPACT_ATOMS: atom_id res chain seq x y z
N MET A 1 -59.16 39.01 36.16
CA MET A 1 -59.47 40.20 35.34
C MET A 1 -58.19 40.97 35.10
N ARG A 2 -57.97 41.41 33.85
CA ARG A 2 -56.86 42.24 33.31
C ARG A 2 -55.63 41.50 32.77
N ILE A 3 -55.81 41.11 31.51
CA ILE A 3 -54.82 41.08 30.44
C ILE A 3 -54.06 42.42 30.39
N LYS A 4 -52.74 42.36 30.24
CA LYS A 4 -51.98 43.38 29.49
C LYS A 4 -50.90 42.69 28.66
N LEU A 5 -51.14 42.70 27.35
CA LEU A 5 -50.17 42.47 26.30
C LEU A 5 -49.59 43.85 25.94
N THR A 6 -48.28 44.01 25.92
CA THR A 6 -47.60 45.07 25.17
C THR A 6 -46.34 44.51 24.53
N SER A 7 -46.19 44.88 23.27
CA SER A 7 -45.39 44.26 22.22
C SER A 7 -43.96 44.84 22.08
N ILE A 8 -43.18 44.15 21.24
CA ILE A 8 -42.15 44.65 20.30
C ILE A 8 -40.66 44.48 20.67
N SER A 9 -40.01 43.69 19.80
CA SER A 9 -38.60 43.68 19.35
C SER A 9 -37.52 43.39 20.39
N GLY A 10 -36.60 42.45 20.21
CA GLY A 10 -36.16 41.73 19.01
C GLY A 10 -34.67 41.46 19.21
N LEU A 11 -34.21 40.25 18.91
CA LEU A 11 -32.94 39.93 18.25
C LEU A 11 -32.79 38.42 18.24
N PHE A 12 -32.89 37.86 17.04
CA PHE A 12 -32.37 36.55 16.69
C PHE A 12 -30.85 36.60 16.82
N ALA A 13 -30.27 35.69 17.60
CA ALA A 13 -28.88 35.27 17.45
C ALA A 13 -28.84 33.76 17.67
N GLY A 14 -29.24 33.02 16.64
CA GLY A 14 -28.94 31.60 16.53
C GLY A 14 -27.46 31.46 16.21
N LEU A 15 -26.67 31.02 17.18
CA LEU A 15 -25.31 30.54 16.94
C LEU A 15 -25.39 29.02 16.86
N VAL A 16 -25.77 28.51 15.69
CA VAL A 16 -25.57 27.10 15.36
C VAL A 16 -24.11 27.00 14.92
N PHE A 17 -23.26 26.53 15.82
CA PHE A 17 -21.90 26.14 15.49
C PHE A 17 -21.98 24.75 14.86
N LEU A 18 -22.31 24.71 13.56
CA LEU A 18 -22.11 23.53 12.72
C LEU A 18 -20.60 23.43 12.49
N ILE A 19 -19.94 22.66 13.35
CA ILE A 19 -18.61 22.14 13.03
C ILE A 19 -18.82 21.05 12.00
N SER A 20 -18.95 21.45 10.74
CA SER A 20 -18.73 20.56 9.61
C SER A 20 -17.22 20.43 9.43
N HIS A 21 -16.58 19.55 10.20
CA HIS A 21 -15.36 18.93 9.72
C HIS A 21 -15.79 17.95 8.63
N PRO A 22 -15.25 18.01 7.41
CA PRO A 22 -15.29 16.86 6.54
C PRO A 22 -14.51 15.77 7.27
N VAL A 23 -15.23 14.76 7.75
CA VAL A 23 -14.60 13.45 7.93
C VAL A 23 -14.33 13.02 6.50
N ALA A 24 -13.10 13.22 6.04
CA ALA A 24 -12.62 12.41 4.94
C ALA A 24 -12.69 10.98 5.47
N ILE A 25 -13.71 10.26 5.02
CA ILE A 25 -13.76 8.80 5.14
C ILE A 25 -12.77 8.38 4.06
N PHE A 26 -11.47 8.46 4.37
CA PHE A 26 -10.49 7.70 3.63
C PHE A 26 -10.80 6.25 3.94
N ALA A 27 -11.26 5.53 2.93
CA ALA A 27 -11.31 4.10 3.00
C ALA A 27 -9.86 3.65 3.25
N ASP A 28 -9.72 2.75 4.22
CA ASP A 28 -8.57 1.86 4.28
C ASP A 28 -8.48 1.26 2.88
N GLY A 29 -7.38 1.44 2.14
CA GLY A 29 -7.29 1.24 0.68
C GLY A 29 -7.56 -0.19 0.18
N GLU A 30 -8.23 -1.01 0.97
CA GLU A 30 -8.75 -2.34 0.72
C GLU A 30 -9.62 -2.40 -0.53
N ALA A 31 -9.43 -3.47 -1.31
CA ALA A 31 -10.17 -3.72 -2.53
C ALA A 31 -11.68 -3.78 -2.30
N GLY A 32 -12.40 -2.76 -2.78
CA GLY A 32 -13.84 -2.65 -2.57
C GLY A 32 -14.66 -2.37 -3.82
N GLU A 33 -15.71 -1.57 -3.63
CA GLU A 33 -16.59 -1.12 -4.71
C GLU A 33 -15.84 -0.29 -5.76
N HIS A 34 -14.89 0.55 -5.30
CA HIS A 34 -14.06 1.37 -6.18
C HIS A 34 -13.25 0.54 -7.20
N VAL A 35 -12.75 -0.65 -6.83
CA VAL A 35 -12.05 -1.57 -7.76
C VAL A 35 -13.02 -2.26 -8.72
N ASN A 36 -14.23 -2.59 -8.25
CA ASN A 36 -15.25 -3.24 -9.08
C ASN A 36 -15.96 -2.28 -10.04
N ASN A 37 -15.80 -0.97 -9.83
CA ASN A 37 -16.44 0.10 -10.59
C ASN A 37 -15.44 1.22 -10.93
N MET A 38 -14.23 0.87 -11.37
CA MET A 38 -13.13 1.84 -11.51
C MET A 38 -13.47 3.04 -12.38
N GLN A 39 -14.33 2.87 -13.39
CA GLN A 39 -14.74 3.95 -14.30
C GLN A 39 -15.43 5.11 -13.57
N GLU A 40 -16.19 4.84 -12.52
CA GLU A 40 -16.87 5.85 -11.70
C GLU A 40 -15.94 6.49 -10.66
N HIS A 41 -14.80 5.85 -10.35
CA HIS A 41 -13.84 6.30 -9.33
C HIS A 41 -12.56 6.93 -9.89
N LEU A 42 -12.42 7.05 -11.23
CA LEU A 42 -11.21 7.60 -11.84
C LEU A 42 -10.86 9.02 -11.38
N GLU A 43 -11.87 9.86 -11.10
CA GLU A 43 -11.66 11.22 -10.58
C GLU A 43 -11.12 11.17 -9.15
N ASN A 44 -11.68 10.30 -8.30
CA ASN A 44 -11.19 10.10 -6.93
C ASN A 44 -9.73 9.62 -6.93
N TYR A 45 -9.37 8.65 -7.77
CA TYR A 45 -7.98 8.18 -7.87
C TYR A 45 -7.01 9.29 -8.30
N GLU A 46 -7.45 10.17 -9.20
CA GLU A 46 -6.64 11.31 -9.63
C GLU A 46 -6.47 12.33 -8.49
N ASP A 47 -7.54 12.64 -7.77
CA ASP A 47 -7.54 13.54 -6.61
C ASP A 47 -6.69 12.99 -5.45
N GLU A 48 -6.74 11.68 -5.20
CA GLU A 48 -5.92 10.99 -4.20
C GLU A 48 -4.42 11.07 -4.52
N ILE A 49 -4.04 10.88 -5.80
CA ILE A 49 -2.64 11.06 -6.22
C ILE A 49 -2.20 12.51 -6.02
N VAL A 50 -3.04 13.49 -6.35
CA VAL A 50 -2.73 14.90 -6.11
C VAL A 50 -2.57 15.17 -4.62
N TRP A 51 -3.48 14.67 -3.78
CA TRP A 51 -3.39 14.81 -2.33
C TRP A 51 -2.12 14.16 -1.77
N PHE A 52 -1.77 12.95 -2.19
CA PHE A 52 -0.55 12.26 -1.76
C PHE A 52 0.70 13.06 -2.13
N LEU A 53 0.75 13.62 -3.34
CA LEU A 53 1.86 14.48 -3.79
C LEU A 53 1.95 15.80 -3.00
N ASP A 54 0.81 16.37 -2.61
CA ASP A 54 0.77 17.55 -1.75
C ASP A 54 1.28 17.23 -0.33
N GLU A 55 0.93 16.07 0.24
CA GLU A 55 1.47 15.63 1.54
C GLU A 55 2.97 15.33 1.47
N LEU A 56 3.43 14.66 0.40
CA LEU A 56 4.84 14.45 0.12
C LEU A 56 5.61 15.78 0.11
N GLN A 57 5.10 16.80 -0.60
CA GLN A 57 5.72 18.12 -0.63
C GLN A 57 5.83 18.76 0.76
N LYS A 58 4.84 18.58 1.63
CA LYS A 58 4.91 19.10 3.01
C LYS A 58 6.01 18.41 3.81
N ILE A 59 6.11 17.08 3.69
CA ILE A 59 7.13 16.27 4.36
C ILE A 59 8.53 16.72 3.93
N THR A 60 8.76 16.88 2.63
CA THR A 60 10.09 17.23 2.13
C THR A 60 10.43 18.70 2.32
N SER A 61 9.45 19.62 2.23
CA SER A 61 9.64 21.02 2.63
C SER A 61 10.02 21.16 4.11
N ALA A 62 9.41 20.35 4.98
CA ALA A 62 9.78 20.29 6.40
C ALA A 62 11.21 19.78 6.59
N TYR A 63 11.62 18.76 5.83
CA TYR A 63 12.99 18.25 5.81
C TYR A 63 14.00 19.33 5.38
N GLU A 64 13.77 20.03 4.28
CA GLU A 64 14.61 21.15 3.81
C GLU A 64 14.71 22.29 4.85
N GLY A 65 13.64 22.51 5.60
CA GLY A 65 13.55 23.47 6.69
C GLY A 65 14.35 23.11 7.96
N GLY A 66 15.00 21.94 7.99
CA GLY A 66 15.74 21.43 9.14
C GLY A 66 14.97 20.45 10.02
N GLY A 67 13.87 19.89 9.51
CA GLY A 67 13.03 18.89 10.16
C GLY A 67 11.75 19.46 10.81
N SER A 68 10.81 18.58 11.14
CA SER A 68 9.55 18.90 11.83
C SER A 68 9.17 17.81 12.83
N SER A 69 8.41 18.17 13.87
CA SER A 69 7.73 17.20 14.74
C SER A 69 6.35 16.80 14.22
N GLU A 70 5.83 17.52 13.23
CA GLU A 70 4.53 17.27 12.60
C GLU A 70 4.65 16.35 11.38
N TYR A 71 5.77 16.43 10.66
CA TYR A 71 6.01 15.66 9.45
C TYR A 71 7.17 14.70 9.66
N SER A 72 6.92 13.40 9.46
CA SER A 72 7.93 12.34 9.43
C SER A 72 7.91 11.62 8.08
N SER A 73 9.00 10.91 7.77
CA SER A 73 9.08 10.08 6.58
C SER A 73 8.16 8.86 6.65
N ASP A 74 7.80 8.40 7.87
CA ASP A 74 6.87 7.28 8.09
C ASP A 74 5.47 7.60 7.53
N MET A 75 5.06 8.88 7.55
CA MET A 75 3.78 9.32 6.99
C MET A 75 3.64 9.01 5.49
N LEU A 76 4.73 8.74 4.77
CA LEU A 76 4.65 8.33 3.36
C LEU A 76 3.98 6.96 3.21
N ILE A 77 4.17 6.05 4.17
CA ILE A 77 3.53 4.73 4.19
C ILE A 77 2.07 4.91 4.59
N ASP A 78 1.82 5.60 5.71
CA ASP A 78 0.45 5.88 6.20
C ASP A 78 -0.42 6.53 5.12
N ASN A 79 0.11 7.52 4.41
CA ASN A 79 -0.63 8.21 3.34
C ASN A 79 -0.86 7.32 2.12
N TRP A 80 0.01 6.36 1.86
CA TRP A 80 -0.12 5.44 0.73
C TRP A 80 -1.17 4.35 1.00
N GLU A 81 -1.23 3.86 2.23
CA GLU A 81 -2.25 2.89 2.67
C GLU A 81 -3.65 3.53 2.77
N ALA A 82 -3.72 4.85 2.98
CA ALA A 82 -4.97 5.58 3.14
C ALA A 82 -5.72 5.95 1.84
N VAL A 83 -5.21 5.61 0.65
CA VAL A 83 -5.84 5.97 -0.64
C VAL A 83 -6.43 4.76 -1.35
N ASP A 84 -7.64 4.90 -1.92
CA ASP A 84 -8.29 3.83 -2.70
C ASP A 84 -7.51 3.48 -3.98
N PHE A 85 -6.74 4.44 -4.49
CA PHE A 85 -5.84 4.21 -5.62
C PHE A 85 -4.85 3.07 -5.34
N HIS A 86 -4.49 2.80 -4.07
CA HIS A 86 -3.63 1.70 -3.64
C HIS A 86 -4.10 0.35 -4.20
N ALA A 87 -5.26 -0.16 -3.76
CA ALA A 87 -5.75 -1.46 -4.25
C ALA A 87 -6.07 -1.43 -5.75
N ALA A 88 -6.49 -0.27 -6.28
CA ALA A 88 -6.78 -0.15 -7.71
C ALA A 88 -5.54 -0.43 -8.57
N ILE A 89 -4.36 0.08 -8.20
CA ILE A 89 -3.13 -0.20 -8.97
C ILE A 89 -2.57 -1.58 -8.67
N GLU A 90 -2.61 -2.03 -7.41
CA GLU A 90 -2.06 -3.32 -6.95
C GLU A 90 -2.63 -4.49 -7.77
N ILE A 91 -3.96 -4.56 -7.84
CA ILE A 91 -4.69 -5.67 -8.47
C ILE A 91 -4.57 -5.65 -9.99
N ASN A 92 -4.41 -4.46 -10.58
CA ASN A 92 -4.44 -4.32 -12.04
C ASN A 92 -3.04 -4.37 -12.67
N TYR A 93 -2.00 -3.86 -11.99
CA TYR A 93 -0.65 -3.76 -12.56
C TYR A 93 0.46 -3.83 -11.49
N ILE A 94 0.74 -5.04 -11.00
CA ILE A 94 1.70 -5.28 -9.91
C ILE A 94 3.12 -4.73 -10.16
N GLN A 95 3.58 -4.71 -11.41
CA GLN A 95 4.91 -4.18 -11.75
C GLN A 95 5.00 -2.65 -11.50
N ILE A 96 3.90 -1.93 -11.76
CA ILE A 96 3.84 -0.48 -11.52
C ILE A 96 3.60 -0.22 -10.04
N TYR A 97 2.77 -1.04 -9.38
CA TYR A 97 2.60 -1.01 -7.92
C TYR A 97 3.95 -1.15 -7.19
N ALA A 98 4.76 -2.15 -7.53
CA ALA A 98 6.10 -2.31 -6.98
C ALA A 98 7.00 -1.08 -7.25
N SER A 99 6.87 -0.45 -8.42
CA SER A 99 7.61 0.77 -8.74
C SER A 99 7.19 1.97 -7.88
N ILE A 100 5.91 2.05 -7.47
CA ILE A 100 5.41 3.08 -6.54
C ILE A 100 6.02 2.86 -5.15
N TRP A 101 5.96 1.64 -4.62
CA TRP A 101 6.63 1.26 -3.36
C TRP A 101 8.12 1.59 -3.36
N GLN A 102 8.82 1.30 -4.46
CA GLN A 102 10.24 1.65 -4.61
C GLN A 102 10.47 3.16 -4.59
N GLY A 103 9.57 3.94 -5.20
CA GLY A 103 9.61 5.40 -5.13
C GLY A 103 9.38 5.93 -3.71
N ILE A 104 8.38 5.39 -3.01
CA ILE A 104 8.04 5.73 -1.62
C ILE A 104 9.23 5.48 -0.70
N TYR A 105 9.77 4.25 -0.72
CA TYR A 105 10.94 3.93 0.10
C TYR A 105 12.21 4.62 -0.36
N GLY A 106 12.32 4.98 -1.65
CA GLY A 106 13.39 5.82 -2.16
C GLY A 106 13.41 7.18 -1.47
N VAL A 107 12.27 7.87 -1.45
CA VAL A 107 12.13 9.15 -0.74
C VAL A 107 12.38 8.95 0.76
N LYS A 108 11.68 8.00 1.38
CA LYS A 108 11.79 7.73 2.83
C LYS A 108 13.25 7.48 3.25
N ALA A 109 13.97 6.61 2.54
CA ALA A 109 15.36 6.29 2.86
C ALA A 109 16.29 7.50 2.69
N SER A 110 16.08 8.33 1.66
CA SER A 110 16.85 9.56 1.46
C SER A 110 16.62 10.57 2.60
N LEU A 111 15.38 10.72 3.07
CA LEU A 111 15.04 11.57 4.22
C LEU A 111 15.68 11.02 5.51
N ASP A 112 15.50 9.74 5.80
CA ASP A 112 15.98 9.09 7.02
C ASP A 112 17.51 9.08 7.12
N SER A 113 18.19 8.99 5.98
CA SER A 113 19.66 8.99 5.90
C SER A 113 20.26 10.39 5.89
N GLY A 114 19.44 11.45 5.84
CA GLY A 114 19.93 12.82 5.80
C GLY A 114 20.61 13.20 4.47
N GLU A 115 20.13 12.65 3.34
CA GLU A 115 20.69 12.95 2.02
C GLU A 115 20.46 14.41 1.61
N ASP A 116 21.25 14.92 0.65
CA ASP A 116 21.08 16.30 0.22
C ASP A 116 19.72 16.50 -0.48
N PRO A 117 19.08 17.68 -0.36
CA PRO A 117 17.74 17.91 -0.93
C PRO A 117 17.62 17.57 -2.42
N LYS A 118 18.68 17.71 -3.22
CA LYS A 118 18.62 17.35 -4.65
C LYS A 118 18.53 15.84 -4.87
N SER A 119 19.09 15.04 -3.97
CA SER A 119 18.93 13.58 -4.03
C SER A 119 17.50 13.18 -3.67
N VAL A 120 16.89 13.88 -2.69
CA VAL A 120 15.46 13.74 -2.37
C VAL A 120 14.59 14.11 -3.59
N ASP A 121 14.84 15.25 -4.24
CA ASP A 121 14.11 15.69 -5.46
C ASP A 121 14.11 14.63 -6.57
N ILE A 122 15.21 13.89 -6.73
CA ILE A 122 15.32 12.82 -7.74
C ILE A 122 14.40 11.66 -7.39
N GLN A 123 14.33 11.26 -6.11
CA GLN A 123 13.43 10.21 -5.65
C GLN A 123 11.96 10.65 -5.77
N GLU A 124 11.64 11.89 -5.41
CA GLU A 124 10.29 12.46 -5.58
C GLU A 124 9.83 12.43 -7.03
N ALA A 125 10.69 12.87 -7.97
CA ALA A 125 10.37 12.84 -9.39
C ALA A 125 10.13 11.41 -9.91
N GLY A 126 10.87 10.43 -9.37
CA GLY A 126 10.68 9.01 -9.63
C GLY A 126 9.32 8.52 -9.15
N LEU A 127 8.97 8.80 -7.90
CA LEU A 127 7.68 8.45 -7.30
C LEU A 127 6.51 9.10 -8.03
N GLN A 128 6.58 10.40 -8.30
CA GLN A 128 5.55 11.13 -9.06
C GLN A 128 5.32 10.49 -10.43
N LYS A 129 6.39 10.12 -11.13
CA LYS A 129 6.27 9.44 -12.41
C LYS A 129 5.57 8.08 -12.26
N ALA A 130 5.94 7.28 -11.26
CA ALA A 130 5.34 5.97 -11.01
C ALA A 130 3.83 6.09 -10.72
N LEU A 131 3.42 7.05 -9.89
CA LEU A 131 2.02 7.34 -9.58
C LEU A 131 1.20 7.67 -10.84
N TRP A 132 1.70 8.59 -11.69
CA TRP A 132 1.01 8.95 -12.93
C TRP A 132 0.98 7.81 -13.96
N GLN A 133 2.03 6.99 -14.01
CA GLN A 133 2.02 5.77 -14.82
C GLN A 133 0.98 4.77 -14.31
N GLY A 134 0.86 4.62 -12.98
CA GLY A 134 -0.16 3.81 -12.34
C GLY A 134 -1.56 4.28 -12.69
N LEU A 135 -1.84 5.59 -12.61
CA LEU A 135 -3.15 6.13 -13.01
C LEU A 135 -3.46 5.83 -14.47
N GLY A 136 -2.47 5.94 -15.37
CA GLY A 136 -2.65 5.56 -16.77
C GLY A 136 -3.01 4.08 -16.94
N ALA A 137 -2.42 3.21 -16.14
CA ALA A 137 -2.70 1.78 -16.14
C ALA A 137 -4.11 1.48 -15.60
N VAL A 138 -4.49 2.07 -14.46
CA VAL A 138 -5.85 1.97 -13.90
C VAL A 138 -6.90 2.50 -14.89
N LYS A 139 -6.65 3.62 -15.58
CA LYS A 139 -7.54 4.13 -16.64
C LYS A 139 -7.72 3.14 -17.79
N LEU A 140 -6.67 2.40 -18.17
CA LEU A 140 -6.76 1.34 -19.17
C LEU A 140 -7.56 0.12 -18.66
N ALA A 141 -7.32 -0.29 -17.42
CA ALA A 141 -8.07 -1.38 -16.78
C ALA A 141 -9.55 -1.05 -16.62
N ALA A 142 -9.89 0.15 -16.16
CA ALA A 142 -11.27 0.65 -16.06
C ALA A 142 -12.00 0.59 -17.41
N ARG A 143 -11.29 0.94 -18.50
CA ARG A 143 -11.82 0.80 -19.85
C ARG A 143 -12.10 -0.65 -20.19
N PHE A 144 -11.15 -1.56 -19.97
CA PHE A 144 -11.35 -2.99 -20.23
C PHE A 144 -12.48 -3.57 -19.38
N GLN A 145 -12.65 -3.13 -18.13
CA GLN A 145 -13.74 -3.49 -17.25
C GLN A 145 -15.09 -3.03 -17.83
N SER A 146 -15.19 -1.78 -18.28
CA SER A 146 -16.39 -1.23 -18.92
C SER A 146 -16.75 -1.91 -20.24
N GLU A 147 -15.74 -2.42 -20.97
CA GLU A 147 -15.90 -3.18 -22.22
C GLU A 147 -16.20 -4.68 -21.97
N GLY A 148 -16.20 -5.13 -20.71
CA GLY A 148 -16.40 -6.53 -20.33
C GLY A 148 -15.27 -7.47 -20.74
N LEU A 149 -14.07 -6.92 -20.98
CA LEU A 149 -12.87 -7.65 -21.38
C LEU A 149 -12.10 -8.24 -20.19
N VAL A 150 -12.40 -7.76 -18.99
CA VAL A 150 -11.98 -8.35 -17.72
C VAL A 150 -13.23 -8.73 -16.93
N GLY A 151 -13.18 -9.87 -16.24
CA GLY A 151 -14.27 -10.25 -15.34
C GLY A 151 -14.41 -9.22 -14.21
N ALA A 152 -15.62 -9.02 -13.70
CA ALA A 152 -15.75 -8.48 -12.35
C ALA A 152 -14.98 -9.41 -11.42
N GLN A 153 -14.17 -8.86 -10.52
CA GLN A 153 -13.38 -9.67 -9.61
C GLN A 153 -14.35 -10.29 -8.59
N GLY A 154 -14.92 -11.44 -8.93
CA GLY A 154 -15.43 -12.37 -7.93
C GLY A 154 -14.21 -13.00 -7.29
N ASN A 155 -14.14 -12.95 -5.95
CA ASN A 155 -13.12 -13.58 -5.09
C ASN A 155 -12.29 -14.56 -5.91
N ILE A 156 -11.04 -14.18 -6.23
CA ILE A 156 -10.09 -15.13 -6.78
C ILE A 156 -10.21 -16.35 -5.90
N ASP A 157 -10.63 -17.47 -6.53
CA ASP A 157 -10.80 -18.75 -5.86
C ASP A 157 -9.39 -19.12 -5.43
N SER A 158 -9.01 -18.65 -4.25
CA SER A 158 -7.73 -18.94 -3.64
C SER A 158 -7.64 -20.45 -3.69
N ARG A 159 -6.53 -20.97 -4.24
CA ARG A 159 -6.21 -22.38 -4.02
C ARG A 159 -6.49 -22.63 -2.55
N SER A 160 -7.31 -23.63 -2.23
CA SER A 160 -7.84 -23.88 -0.89
C SER A 160 -6.75 -24.33 0.10
N LEU A 161 -5.66 -23.58 0.15
CA LEU A 161 -4.54 -23.73 1.05
C LEU A 161 -4.97 -23.08 2.35
N SER A 162 -4.68 -23.76 3.44
CA SER A 162 -4.66 -23.12 4.75
C SER A 162 -3.61 -22.00 4.76
N PRO A 163 -3.72 -21.00 5.65
CA PRO A 163 -2.72 -19.95 5.79
C PRO A 163 -1.28 -20.49 5.94
N SER A 164 -1.11 -21.58 6.70
CA SER A 164 0.19 -22.26 6.85
C SER A 164 0.71 -22.86 5.54
N GLU A 165 -0.16 -23.43 4.70
CA GLU A 165 0.23 -23.96 3.39
C GLU A 165 0.55 -22.84 2.40
N THR A 166 -0.16 -21.71 2.46
CA THR A 166 0.13 -20.50 1.67
C THR A 166 1.53 -19.96 2.00
N LEU A 167 1.90 -19.86 3.28
CA LEU A 167 3.24 -19.43 3.69
C LEU A 167 4.36 -20.35 3.17
N GLU A 168 4.16 -21.67 3.18
CA GLU A 168 5.15 -22.60 2.59
C GLU A 168 5.19 -22.49 1.05
N ALA A 169 4.06 -22.23 0.40
CA ALA A 169 4.02 -21.96 -1.04
C ALA A 169 4.84 -20.72 -1.38
N ILE A 170 4.65 -19.61 -0.64
CA ILE A 170 5.44 -18.38 -0.79
C ILE A 170 6.94 -18.67 -0.67
N LYS A 171 7.36 -19.43 0.35
CA LYS A 171 8.78 -19.79 0.54
C LYS A 171 9.34 -20.58 -0.65
N SER A 172 8.53 -21.44 -1.26
CA SER A 172 8.90 -22.17 -2.48
C SER A 172 9.01 -21.26 -3.71
N GLU A 173 8.15 -20.24 -3.81
CA GLU A 173 8.24 -19.23 -4.87
C GLU A 173 9.53 -18.40 -4.74
N LEU A 174 9.92 -18.03 -3.51
CA LEU A 174 11.19 -17.34 -3.25
C LEU A 174 12.41 -18.19 -3.63
N ASP A 175 12.39 -19.51 -3.38
CA ASP A 175 13.43 -20.42 -3.86
C ASP A 175 13.50 -20.47 -5.40
N ARG A 176 12.33 -20.45 -6.05
CA ARG A 176 12.25 -20.44 -7.51
C ARG A 176 12.80 -19.12 -8.08
N ALA A 177 12.48 -17.98 -7.48
CA ALA A 177 13.04 -16.69 -7.87
C ALA A 177 14.57 -16.68 -7.76
N LEU A 178 15.13 -17.18 -6.65
CA LEU A 178 16.59 -17.31 -6.47
C LEU A 178 17.22 -18.21 -7.55
N ALA A 179 16.59 -19.34 -7.88
CA ALA A 179 17.04 -20.22 -8.96
C ALA A 179 17.04 -19.51 -10.32
N LYS A 180 15.99 -18.72 -10.62
CA LYS A 180 15.92 -17.92 -11.85
C LYS A 180 16.97 -16.82 -11.92
N SER A 181 17.27 -16.15 -10.82
CA SER A 181 18.38 -15.22 -10.76
C SER A 181 19.73 -15.93 -11.00
N ALA A 182 19.93 -17.13 -10.47
CA ALA A 182 21.13 -17.93 -10.74
C ALA A 182 21.24 -18.38 -12.22
N GLU A 183 20.10 -18.59 -12.89
CA GLU A 183 20.00 -18.82 -14.34
C GLU A 183 20.24 -17.55 -15.18
N ARG A 184 20.43 -16.38 -14.55
CA ARG A 184 20.52 -15.05 -15.18
C ARG A 184 19.23 -14.65 -15.91
N LEU A 185 18.09 -14.96 -15.30
CA LEU A 185 16.76 -14.59 -15.75
C LEU A 185 16.13 -13.63 -14.71
N PRO A 186 16.65 -12.39 -14.56
CA PRO A 186 16.19 -11.47 -13.52
C PRO A 186 14.73 -11.05 -13.72
N ASP A 187 14.28 -10.86 -14.96
CA ASP A 187 12.89 -10.50 -15.25
C ASP A 187 11.92 -11.62 -14.80
N GLU A 188 12.23 -12.88 -15.13
CA GLU A 188 11.45 -14.03 -14.65
C GLU A 188 11.49 -14.15 -13.12
N ALA A 189 12.63 -13.87 -12.49
CA ALA A 189 12.74 -13.90 -11.03
C ALA A 189 11.85 -12.82 -10.39
N THR A 190 11.85 -11.60 -10.92
CA THR A 190 10.99 -10.51 -10.45
C THR A 190 9.51 -10.84 -10.63
N ASP A 191 9.12 -11.39 -11.78
CA ASP A 191 7.72 -11.81 -12.03
C ASP A 191 7.26 -12.87 -11.02
N ILE A 192 8.14 -13.81 -10.64
CA ILE A 192 7.83 -14.81 -9.61
C ILE A 192 7.60 -14.16 -8.25
N VAL A 193 8.46 -13.21 -7.86
CA VAL A 193 8.35 -12.52 -6.56
C VAL A 193 7.05 -11.73 -6.47
N LEU A 194 6.75 -10.94 -7.50
CA LEU A 194 5.56 -10.10 -7.53
C LEU A 194 4.27 -10.94 -7.68
N GLY A 195 4.34 -12.06 -8.40
CA GLY A 195 3.25 -13.04 -8.44
C GLY A 195 3.02 -13.71 -7.08
N ALA A 196 4.09 -14.04 -6.34
CA ALA A 196 3.96 -14.62 -5.00
C ALA A 196 3.34 -13.63 -4.00
N TYR A 197 3.63 -12.34 -4.13
CA TYR A 197 2.95 -11.31 -3.35
C TYR A 197 1.45 -11.27 -3.67
N LEU A 198 1.10 -10.99 -4.93
CA LEU A 198 -0.29 -10.78 -5.35
C LEU A 198 -1.17 -12.02 -5.22
N GLU A 199 -0.66 -13.21 -5.57
CA GLU A 199 -1.49 -14.43 -5.61
C GLU A 199 -1.55 -15.18 -4.27
N LEU A 200 -0.65 -14.88 -3.32
CA LEU A 200 -0.52 -15.66 -2.09
C LEU A 200 -0.44 -14.79 -0.84
N PHE A 201 0.39 -13.75 -0.81
CA PHE A 201 0.62 -12.96 0.40
C PHE A 201 -0.55 -12.02 0.71
N GLU A 202 -1.13 -11.36 -0.29
CA GLU A 202 -2.29 -10.46 -0.14
C GLU A 202 -3.43 -11.15 0.62
N GLY A 203 -3.75 -12.40 0.28
CA GLY A 203 -4.78 -13.18 0.96
C GLY A 203 -4.47 -13.56 2.42
N LEU A 204 -3.27 -13.28 2.93
CA LEU A 204 -2.89 -13.45 4.34
C LEU A 204 -2.82 -12.11 5.10
N GLU A 205 -2.73 -11.00 4.37
CA GLU A 205 -2.42 -9.67 4.89
C GLU A 205 -3.44 -9.20 5.91
N GLY A 206 -4.73 -9.28 5.56
CA GLY A 206 -5.82 -8.85 6.45
C GLY A 206 -5.87 -9.59 7.80
N ASP A 207 -5.49 -10.87 7.85
CA ASP A 207 -5.38 -11.60 9.12
C ASP A 207 -4.09 -11.22 9.86
N LEU A 208 -2.96 -11.13 9.15
CA LEU A 208 -1.64 -10.87 9.73
C LEU A 208 -1.48 -9.45 10.26
N ILE A 209 -2.06 -8.44 9.60
CA ILE A 209 -1.93 -7.04 10.00
C ILE A 209 -2.56 -6.78 11.37
N THR A 210 -3.61 -7.55 11.73
CA THR A 210 -4.22 -7.50 13.07
C THR A 210 -3.34 -8.12 14.16
N LEU A 211 -2.40 -8.99 13.77
CA LEU A 211 -1.48 -9.68 14.68
C LEU A 211 -0.17 -8.92 14.84
N ASP A 212 0.38 -8.41 13.73
CA ASP A 212 1.67 -7.73 13.67
C ASP A 212 1.78 -6.87 12.39
N ALA A 213 1.32 -5.61 12.47
CA ALA A 213 1.32 -4.68 11.34
C ALA A 213 2.74 -4.33 10.85
N GLU A 214 3.70 -4.19 11.77
CA GLU A 214 5.09 -3.91 11.42
C GLU A 214 5.70 -5.05 10.59
N LEU A 215 5.40 -6.31 10.94
CA LEU A 215 5.82 -7.49 10.17
C LEU A 215 5.23 -7.52 8.75
N VAL A 216 3.98 -7.07 8.59
CA VAL A 216 3.30 -7.01 7.28
C VAL A 216 3.95 -5.95 6.39
N GLU A 217 4.13 -4.72 6.87
CA GLU A 217 4.84 -3.66 6.14
C GLU A 217 6.25 -4.13 5.75
N ASP A 218 6.96 -4.79 6.67
CA ASP A 218 8.30 -5.32 6.43
C ASP A 218 8.35 -6.40 5.34
N LEU A 219 7.28 -7.18 5.19
CA LEU A 219 7.15 -8.20 4.14
C LEU A 219 6.76 -7.57 2.81
N GLU A 220 5.84 -6.62 2.80
CA GLU A 220 5.45 -5.85 1.61
C GLU A 220 6.63 -5.11 1.01
N LYS A 221 7.41 -4.42 1.85
CA LYS A 221 8.67 -3.81 1.45
C LYS A 221 9.62 -4.83 0.84
N ASP A 222 9.74 -6.02 1.43
CA ASP A 222 10.65 -7.03 0.90
C ASP A 222 10.19 -7.56 -0.47
N PHE A 223 8.88 -7.77 -0.67
CA PHE A 223 8.30 -8.19 -1.95
C PHE A 223 8.38 -7.12 -3.04
N ASN A 224 8.10 -5.87 -2.69
CA ASN A 224 7.93 -4.79 -3.67
C ASN A 224 9.21 -3.98 -3.91
N VAL A 225 10.13 -3.97 -2.94
CA VAL A 225 11.36 -3.15 -2.96
C VAL A 225 12.62 -3.99 -2.79
N THR A 226 12.85 -4.57 -1.62
CA THR A 226 14.15 -5.15 -1.26
C THR A 226 14.58 -6.25 -2.23
N LEU A 227 13.71 -7.24 -2.47
CA LEU A 227 14.04 -8.37 -3.33
C LEU A 227 14.07 -8.00 -4.82
N PRO A 228 13.07 -7.27 -5.39
CA PRO A 228 13.15 -6.81 -6.78
C PRO A 228 14.40 -5.97 -7.07
N GLN A 229 14.80 -5.08 -6.17
CA GLN A 229 16.03 -4.30 -6.33
C GLN A 229 17.29 -5.17 -6.24
N ALA A 230 17.32 -6.15 -5.33
CA ALA A 230 18.41 -7.11 -5.22
C ALA A 230 18.60 -7.95 -6.48
N ILE A 231 17.49 -8.40 -7.08
CA ILE A 231 17.47 -9.12 -8.36
C ILE A 231 17.97 -8.21 -9.49
N SER A 232 17.45 -6.97 -9.56
CA SER A 232 17.74 -6.02 -10.64
C SER A 232 19.16 -5.47 -10.62
N SER A 233 19.76 -5.35 -9.43
CA SER A 233 21.11 -4.78 -9.25
C SER A 233 22.23 -5.75 -9.59
N GLU A 234 21.90 -6.94 -10.14
CA GLU A 234 22.83 -8.06 -10.35
C GLU A 234 23.70 -8.33 -9.11
N LEU A 235 23.11 -8.22 -7.90
CA LEU A 235 23.84 -8.50 -6.67
C LEU A 235 24.46 -9.90 -6.75
N ALA A 236 25.59 -10.07 -6.05
CA ALA A 236 26.16 -11.41 -5.89
C ALA A 236 25.08 -12.34 -5.33
N LEU A 237 25.01 -13.57 -5.87
CA LEU A 237 23.98 -14.55 -5.48
C LEU A 237 23.94 -14.78 -3.97
N ASP A 238 25.06 -14.62 -3.27
CA ASP A 238 25.14 -14.71 -1.81
C ASP A 238 24.31 -13.62 -1.11
N SER A 239 24.34 -12.38 -1.60
CA SER A 239 23.53 -11.27 -1.08
C SER A 239 22.06 -11.47 -1.38
N LEU A 240 21.73 -11.96 -2.57
CA LEU A 240 20.35 -12.30 -2.92
C LEU A 240 19.80 -13.43 -2.03
N ASN A 241 20.60 -14.47 -1.79
CA ASN A 241 20.25 -15.56 -0.90
C ASN A 241 20.05 -15.08 0.56
N GLN A 242 20.80 -14.07 0.99
CA GLN A 242 20.61 -13.46 2.32
C GLN A 242 19.25 -12.75 2.42
N VAL A 243 18.87 -11.94 1.42
CA VAL A 243 17.55 -11.29 1.38
C VAL A 243 16.43 -12.33 1.44
N VAL A 244 16.49 -13.35 0.58
CA VAL A 244 15.50 -14.44 0.56
C VAL A 244 15.45 -15.16 1.92
N SER A 245 16.59 -15.40 2.56
CA SER A 245 16.62 -16.05 3.88
C SER A 245 15.97 -15.20 4.98
N GLN A 246 16.14 -13.87 4.93
CA GLN A 246 15.51 -12.94 5.87
C GLN A 246 13.99 -12.92 5.69
N MET A 247 13.52 -12.84 4.44
CA MET A 247 12.09 -12.94 4.12
C MET A 247 11.50 -14.25 4.63
N LYS A 248 12.17 -15.38 4.41
CA LYS A 248 11.72 -16.68 4.92
C LYS A 248 11.61 -16.72 6.44
N SER A 249 12.50 -16.05 7.17
CA SER A 249 12.41 -15.93 8.62
C SER A 249 11.18 -15.12 9.07
N LYS A 250 10.83 -14.06 8.34
CA LYS A 250 9.61 -13.27 8.59
C LYS A 250 8.34 -14.09 8.30
N LEU A 251 8.36 -14.92 7.25
CA LEU A 251 7.27 -15.86 6.94
C LEU A 251 7.12 -16.96 8.00
N ASP A 252 8.24 -17.47 8.54
CA ASP A 252 8.21 -18.41 9.67
C ASP A 252 7.60 -17.74 10.92
N ARG A 253 7.91 -16.46 11.18
CA ARG A 253 7.27 -15.69 12.25
C ARG A 253 5.77 -15.50 12.02
N SER A 254 5.37 -15.19 10.79
CA SER A 254 3.95 -15.06 10.40
C SER A 254 3.18 -16.36 10.67
N LYS A 255 3.81 -17.51 10.41
CA LYS A 255 3.25 -18.83 10.68
C LYS A 255 2.99 -19.06 12.16
N GLU A 256 3.96 -18.71 13.02
CA GLU A 256 3.81 -18.81 14.48
C GLU A 256 2.63 -17.96 14.97
N LEU A 257 2.54 -16.71 14.52
CA LEU A 257 1.46 -15.80 14.91
C LEU A 257 0.07 -16.34 14.54
N ILE A 258 -0.10 -16.85 13.33
CA ILE A 258 -1.37 -17.42 12.88
C ILE A 258 -1.72 -18.68 13.70
N GLN A 259 -0.74 -19.55 13.98
CA GLN A 259 -0.96 -20.75 14.79
C GLN A 259 -1.37 -20.40 16.22
N ASP A 260 -0.68 -19.45 16.86
CA ASP A 260 -1.01 -18.97 18.20
C ASP A 260 -2.43 -18.37 18.25
N ALA A 261 -2.83 -17.62 17.21
CA ALA A 261 -4.16 -17.06 17.09
C ALA A 261 -5.25 -18.14 16.89
N GLU A 262 -4.98 -19.19 16.13
CA GLU A 262 -5.88 -20.34 15.98
C GLU A 262 -6.04 -21.13 17.29
N GLU A 263 -4.94 -21.40 17.99
CA GLU A 263 -4.96 -22.11 19.27
C GLU A 263 -5.73 -21.33 20.33
N SER A 264 -5.49 -20.01 20.40
CA SER A 264 -6.21 -19.10 21.30
C SER A 264 -7.71 -19.13 21.03
N ARG A 265 -8.14 -19.06 19.76
CA ARG A 265 -9.57 -19.19 19.40
C ARG A 265 -10.14 -20.54 19.84
N ARG A 266 -9.47 -21.65 19.59
CA ARG A 266 -9.94 -23.00 19.99
C ARG A 266 -10.03 -23.17 21.51
N SER A 267 -9.23 -22.46 22.30
CA SER A 267 -9.24 -22.56 23.78
C SER A 267 -10.39 -21.82 24.45
N VAL A 268 -11.02 -20.86 23.76
CA VAL A 268 -12.12 -20.03 24.27
C VAL A 268 -13.49 -20.68 24.04
N PHE A 269 -13.59 -21.64 23.13
CA PHE A 269 -14.80 -22.41 22.82
C PHE A 269 -14.82 -23.78 23.52
#